data_AF-A0A8T7E162-F1
#
_entry.id   AF-A0A8T7E162-F1
#
_cell.length_a   1.000
_cell.length_b   1.000
_cell.length_c   1.000
_cell.angle_alpha   90.00
_cell.angle_beta   90.00
_cell.angle_gamma   90.00
#
_symmetry.space_group_name_H-M   'P 1'
#
loop_
_entity.id
_entity.type
_entity.pdbx_description
1 polymer ?
#
loop_
_entity_poly.entity_id
_entity_poly.type
_entity_poly.pdbx_seq_one_letter_code
_entity_poly.pdbx_strand_id
1 'polypeptide(L)'
;TDSSKTKTGMVLGTPSYMSPEQLSGKKVDGRSDLFSLGVTFYQMLSGRLPFKGDSMATLMYKIANEAHEGIDVVRPDLVKQRPCVSAIIDKALQKSVEDRYQTGAEMARDLQQCAKEVVKK
;
A
#
# COMPACT_ATOMS: atom_id res chain seq x y z
N THR A 1 14.86 -10.27 24.08
CA THR A 1 15.66 -10.90 23.01
C THR A 1 14.75 -11.88 22.31
N ASP A 2 14.03 -11.44 21.28
CA ASP A 2 13.07 -12.30 20.59
C ASP A 2 13.69 -12.79 19.28
N SER A 3 14.19 -14.01 19.32
CA SER A 3 14.87 -14.70 18.24
C SER A 3 13.85 -15.25 17.25
N SER A 4 13.40 -14.43 16.28
CA SER A 4 12.63 -14.94 15.15
C SER A 4 13.54 -15.80 14.28
N LYS A 5 13.38 -17.12 14.40
CA LYS A 5 14.07 -18.13 13.61
C LYS A 5 13.93 -17.85 12.11
N THR A 6 15.05 -17.49 11.49
CA THR A 6 15.24 -17.53 10.04
C THR A 6 15.29 -18.99 9.60
N LYS A 7 14.21 -19.49 8.98
CA LYS A 7 14.32 -20.66 8.11
C LYS A 7 15.06 -20.21 6.84
N THR A 8 16.38 -20.38 6.88
CA THR A 8 17.28 -20.63 5.75
C THR A 8 17.09 -19.75 4.50
N GLY A 9 17.93 -18.71 4.36
CA GLY A 9 18.48 -18.33 3.05
C GLY A 9 17.94 -17.11 2.32
N MET A 10 16.94 -16.37 2.83
CA MET A 10 16.54 -15.10 2.22
C MET A 10 16.44 -14.01 3.28
N VAL A 11 17.38 -13.05 3.24
CA VAL A 11 17.13 -11.71 3.78
C VAL A 11 16.20 -11.01 2.79
N LEU A 12 14.96 -11.50 2.70
CA LEU A 12 13.89 -10.76 2.05
C LEU A 12 13.35 -9.83 3.13
N GLY A 13 13.44 -8.51 2.94
CA GLY A 13 12.78 -7.57 3.85
C GLY A 13 11.30 -7.91 4.00
N THR A 14 10.58 -7.29 4.95
CA THR A 14 9.16 -7.59 5.20
C THR A 14 8.35 -7.44 3.88
N PRO A 15 7.93 -8.54 3.23
CA PRO A 15 7.39 -8.51 1.87
C PRO A 15 6.10 -7.69 1.77
N SER A 16 5.47 -7.42 2.90
CA SER A 16 4.27 -6.59 3.06
C SER A 16 4.32 -5.21 2.39
N TYR A 17 5.51 -4.64 2.16
CA TYR A 17 5.67 -3.32 1.52
C TYR A 17 6.26 -3.39 0.10
N MET A 18 6.64 -4.59 -0.37
CA MET A 18 7.20 -4.76 -1.70
C MET A 18 6.13 -4.54 -2.77
N SER A 19 6.54 -3.96 -3.89
CA SER A 19 5.66 -3.78 -5.03
C SER A 19 5.50 -5.07 -5.87
N PRO A 20 4.40 -5.22 -6.64
CA PRO A 20 4.19 -6.34 -7.55
C PRO A 20 5.37 -6.65 -8.47
N GLU A 21 6.02 -5.61 -9.00
CA GLU A 21 7.16 -5.71 -9.89
C GLU A 21 8.44 -6.19 -9.19
N GLN A 22 8.66 -5.80 -7.92
CA GLN A 22 9.74 -6.34 -7.09
C GLN A 22 9.55 -7.83 -6.84
N LEU A 23 8.32 -8.27 -6.53
CA LEU A 23 8.01 -9.68 -6.30
C LEU A 23 8.11 -10.53 -7.58
N SER A 24 7.83 -9.91 -8.74
CA SER A 24 7.89 -10.58 -10.04
C SER A 24 9.27 -10.54 -10.68
N GLY A 25 10.27 -9.91 -10.05
CA GLY A 25 11.61 -9.73 -10.63
C GLY A 25 11.63 -8.87 -11.89
N LYS A 26 10.63 -8.00 -12.07
CA LYS A 26 10.53 -7.07 -13.21
C LYS A 26 11.41 -5.84 -12.96
N LYS A 27 11.53 -4.97 -13.97
CA LYS A 27 12.24 -3.69 -13.82
C LYS A 27 11.57 -2.85 -12.74
N VAL A 28 12.36 -2.48 -11.73
CA VAL A 28 11.96 -1.63 -10.60
C VAL A 28 12.41 -0.20 -10.90
N ASP A 29 11.53 0.77 -10.64
CA ASP A 29 11.85 2.19 -10.67
C ASP A 29 11.17 2.91 -9.48
N GLY A 30 11.26 4.24 -9.42
CA GLY A 30 10.73 5.02 -8.30
C GLY A 30 9.22 4.84 -8.05
N ARG A 31 8.45 4.29 -8.99
CA ARG A 31 7.02 3.98 -8.79
C ARG A 31 6.80 2.78 -7.87
N SER A 32 7.83 1.97 -7.63
CA SER A 32 7.83 0.96 -6.58
C SER A 32 7.82 1.59 -5.18
N ASP A 33 8.50 2.71 -4.98
CA ASP A 33 8.47 3.46 -3.73
C ASP A 33 7.10 4.12 -3.48
N LEU A 34 6.39 4.50 -4.55
CA LEU A 34 5.02 5.01 -4.43
C LEU A 34 4.04 3.94 -3.96
N PHE A 35 4.23 2.70 -4.40
CA PHE A 35 3.46 1.56 -3.90
C PHE A 35 3.73 1.31 -2.41
N SER A 36 5.01 1.25 -2.02
CA SER A 36 5.40 1.01 -0.62
C SER A 36 4.95 2.16 0.30
N LEU A 37 4.96 3.39 -0.18
CA LEU A 37 4.37 4.55 0.51
C LEU A 37 2.85 4.43 0.64
N GLY A 38 2.16 3.95 -0.41
CA GLY A 38 0.72 3.64 -0.34
C GLY A 38 0.39 2.60 0.73
N VAL A 39 1.18 1.53 0.83
CA VAL A 39 1.03 0.50 1.88
C VAL A 39 1.24 1.12 3.26
N THR A 40 2.30 1.92 3.41
CA THR A 40 2.61 2.59 4.67
C THR A 40 1.50 3.56 5.08
N PHE A 41 0.96 4.32 4.12
CA PHE A 41 -0.13 5.26 4.36
C PHE A 41 -1.39 4.54 4.81
N TYR A 42 -1.78 3.45 4.14
CA TYR A 42 -2.89 2.60 4.57
C TYR A 42 -2.70 2.12 6.01
N GLN A 43 -1.50 1.65 6.35
CA GLN A 43 -1.19 1.14 7.68
C GLN A 43 -1.21 2.22 8.75
N MET A 44 -0.70 3.43 8.47
CA MET A 44 -0.74 4.54 9.43
C MET A 44 -2.17 4.95 9.77
N LEU A 45 -3.09 4.89 8.80
CA LEU A 45 -4.48 5.30 9.00
C LEU A 45 -5.35 4.22 9.65
N SER A 46 -5.06 2.95 9.38
CA SER A 46 -5.89 1.81 9.81
C SER A 46 -5.28 0.98 10.96
N GLY A 47 -3.98 1.11 11.20
CA GLY A 47 -3.20 0.22 12.07
C GLY A 47 -3.02 -1.20 11.51
N ARG A 48 -3.45 -1.46 10.26
CA ARG A 48 -3.45 -2.79 9.63
C ARG A 48 -2.76 -2.72 8.27
N LEU A 49 -2.19 -3.84 7.83
CA LEU A 49 -1.64 -3.94 6.47
C LEU A 49 -2.76 -4.17 5.44
N PRO A 50 -2.64 -3.62 4.22
CA PRO A 50 -3.62 -3.79 3.14
C PRO A 50 -3.67 -5.21 2.57
N PHE A 51 -2.56 -5.96 2.67
CA PHE A 51 -2.46 -7.35 2.21
C PHE A 51 -2.06 -8.26 3.38
N LYS A 52 -2.73 -9.41 3.49
CA LYS A 52 -2.48 -10.44 4.51
C LYS A 52 -2.63 -11.83 3.89
N GLY A 53 -1.73 -12.74 4.24
CA GLY A 53 -1.80 -14.14 3.81
C GLY A 53 -1.30 -15.06 4.91
N ASP A 54 -1.85 -16.28 4.95
CA ASP A 54 -1.50 -17.30 5.95
C ASP A 54 -0.10 -17.92 5.69
N SER A 55 0.47 -17.65 4.52
CA SER A 55 1.83 -18.00 4.15
C SER A 55 2.49 -16.87 3.38
N MET A 56 3.83 -16.89 3.29
CA MET A 56 4.58 -15.92 2.47
C MET A 56 4.19 -15.99 1.00
N ALA A 57 3.98 -17.19 0.45
CA ALA A 57 3.55 -17.37 -0.93
C ALA A 57 2.16 -16.75 -1.18
N THR A 58 1.22 -16.96 -0.25
CA THR A 58 -0.11 -16.36 -0.33
C THR A 58 -0.04 -14.84 -0.22
N LEU A 59 0.79 -14.29 0.67
CA LEU A 59 0.98 -12.85 0.81
C LEU A 59 1.55 -12.24 -0.48
N MET A 60 2.60 -12.84 -1.04
CA MET A 60 3.20 -12.38 -2.31
C MET A 60 2.20 -12.43 -3.47
N TYR A 61 1.43 -13.52 -3.56
CA TYR A 61 0.38 -13.66 -4.57
C TYR A 61 -0.64 -12.53 -4.47
N LYS A 62 -1.11 -12.23 -3.25
CA LYS A 62 -2.07 -11.15 -3.01
C LYS A 62 -1.51 -9.78 -3.35
N ILE A 63 -0.27 -9.51 -2.95
CA ILE A 63 0.40 -8.25 -3.31
C ILE A 63 0.48 -8.12 -4.83
N ALA A 64 0.82 -9.18 -5.55
CA ALA A 64 0.98 -9.13 -7.00
C ALA A 64 -0.36 -9.09 -7.78
N ASN A 65 -1.42 -9.74 -7.28
CA ASN A 65 -2.60 -10.05 -8.10
C ASN A 65 -3.94 -9.57 -7.52
N GLU A 66 -4.08 -9.45 -6.20
CA GLU A 66 -5.38 -9.13 -5.58
C GLU A 66 -5.48 -7.65 -5.19
N ALA A 67 -6.66 -7.06 -5.34
CA ALA A 67 -6.95 -5.74 -4.79
C ALA A 67 -6.78 -5.76 -3.26
N HIS A 68 -6.37 -4.62 -2.68
CA HIS A 68 -6.28 -4.52 -1.23
C HIS A 68 -7.67 -4.47 -0.61
N GLU A 69 -7.75 -4.77 0.69
CA GLU A 69 -8.95 -4.46 1.47
C GLU A 69 -9.17 -2.94 1.49
N GLY A 70 -10.37 -2.49 1.10
CA GLY A 70 -10.71 -1.07 1.08
C GLY A 70 -10.56 -0.42 2.45
N ILE A 71 -10.04 0.81 2.50
CA ILE A 71 -9.86 1.51 3.78
C ILE A 71 -11.21 1.90 4.40
N ASP A 72 -12.26 2.01 3.60
CA ASP A 72 -13.65 2.22 4.03
C ASP A 72 -14.19 1.05 4.86
N VAL A 73 -13.73 -0.18 4.60
CA VAL A 73 -14.08 -1.36 5.41
C VAL A 73 -13.47 -1.26 6.82
N VAL A 74 -12.24 -0.77 6.91
CA VAL A 74 -11.49 -0.74 8.18
C VAL A 74 -11.70 0.55 8.97
N ARG A 75 -11.87 1.68 8.28
CA ARG A 75 -12.04 3.04 8.82
C ARG A 75 -13.19 3.78 8.09
N PRO A 76 -14.44 3.31 8.19
CA PRO A 76 -15.58 3.95 7.53
C PRO A 76 -15.82 5.37 8.02
N ASP A 77 -15.49 5.65 9.28
CA ASP A 77 -15.57 6.98 9.90
C ASP A 77 -14.62 7.99 9.22
N LEU A 78 -13.42 7.55 8.84
CA LEU A 78 -12.42 8.36 8.16
C LEU A 78 -12.86 8.66 6.73
N VAL A 79 -13.29 7.64 5.99
CA VAL A 79 -13.70 7.81 4.58
C VAL A 79 -14.94 8.69 4.47
N LYS A 80 -15.87 8.62 5.42
CA LYS A 80 -17.02 9.55 5.49
C LYS A 80 -16.59 11.00 5.66
N GLN A 81 -15.56 11.27 6.45
CA GLN A 81 -15.05 12.63 6.69
C GLN A 81 -14.10 13.11 5.58
N ARG A 82 -13.38 12.18 4.95
CA ARG A 82 -12.37 12.42 3.91
C ARG A 82 -12.41 11.34 2.82
N PRO A 83 -13.36 11.42 1.88
CA PRO A 83 -13.49 10.43 0.80
C PRO A 83 -12.24 10.32 -0.08
N CYS A 84 -11.50 11.43 -0.24
CA CYS A 84 -10.25 11.51 -1.00
C CYS A 84 -9.17 10.51 -0.54
N VAL A 85 -9.19 10.07 0.72
CA VAL A 85 -8.21 9.11 1.26
C VAL A 85 -8.29 7.77 0.54
N SER A 86 -9.50 7.26 0.27
CA SER A 86 -9.67 5.98 -0.43
C SER A 86 -9.06 6.07 -1.82
N ALA A 87 -9.43 7.10 -2.59
CA ALA A 87 -8.95 7.28 -3.95
C ALA A 87 -7.41 7.35 -4.06
N ILE A 88 -6.75 8.01 -3.11
CA ILE A 88 -5.28 8.10 -3.06
C ILE A 88 -4.66 6.71 -2.83
N ILE A 89 -5.21 5.95 -1.88
CA ILE A 89 -4.73 4.59 -1.57
C ILE A 89 -4.98 3.67 -2.78
N ASP A 90 -6.18 3.70 -3.32
CA ASP A 90 -6.60 2.86 -4.46
C ASP A 90 -5.69 3.11 -5.68
N LYS A 91 -5.32 4.37 -5.92
CA LYS A 91 -4.39 4.74 -6.99
C LYS A 91 -2.95 4.33 -6.68
N ALA A 92 -2.46 4.53 -5.46
CA ALA A 92 -1.10 4.15 -5.08
C ALA A 92 -0.87 2.62 -5.12
N LEU A 93 -1.92 1.84 -4.83
CA LEU A 93 -1.87 0.38 -4.73
C LEU A 93 -2.34 -0.37 -5.98
N GLN A 94 -2.50 0.33 -7.12
CA GLN A 94 -2.74 -0.32 -8.41
C GLN A 94 -1.64 -1.34 -8.72
N LYS A 95 -1.98 -2.45 -9.39
CA LYS A 95 -1.00 -3.51 -9.67
C LYS A 95 -0.14 -3.18 -10.88
N SER A 96 -0.79 -2.68 -11.92
CA SER A 96 -0.17 -2.05 -13.08
C SER A 96 0.58 -0.80 -12.65
N VAL A 97 1.81 -0.62 -13.15
CA VAL A 97 2.67 0.51 -12.77
C VAL A 97 2.19 1.79 -13.47
N GLU A 98 1.57 1.62 -14.63
CA GLU A 98 1.03 2.67 -15.49
C GLU A 98 -0.21 3.33 -14.87
N ASP A 99 -0.97 2.58 -14.07
CA ASP A 99 -2.19 3.06 -13.42
C ASP A 99 -1.93 3.71 -12.05
N ARG A 100 -0.70 3.66 -11.55
CA ARG A 100 -0.27 4.32 -10.30
C ARG A 100 0.00 5.81 -10.51
N TYR A 101 0.31 6.47 -9.40
CA TYR A 101 1.05 7.74 -9.45
C TYR A 101 2.36 7.56 -10.24
N GLN A 102 2.62 8.45 -11.18
CA GLN A 102 3.83 8.38 -11.99
C GLN A 102 5.00 9.11 -11.32
N THR A 103 4.70 10.05 -10.42
CA THR A 103 5.71 10.77 -9.65
C THR A 103 5.26 10.99 -8.21
N GLY A 104 6.23 11.14 -7.30
CA GLY A 104 5.94 11.53 -5.92
C GLY A 104 5.29 12.92 -5.81
N ALA A 105 5.53 13.81 -6.77
CA ALA A 105 4.91 15.13 -6.82
C ALA A 105 3.38 15.04 -7.06
N GLU A 106 2.93 14.10 -7.88
CA GLU A 106 1.49 13.85 -8.08
C GLU A 106 0.84 13.33 -6.79
N MET A 107 1.44 12.33 -6.15
CA MET A 107 0.91 11.77 -4.90
C MET A 107 0.90 12.82 -3.78
N ALA A 108 1.96 13.62 -3.66
CA ALA A 108 2.06 14.69 -2.68
C ALA A 108 0.98 15.77 -2.90
N ARG A 109 0.69 16.13 -4.16
CA ARG A 109 -0.36 17.09 -4.49
C ARG A 109 -1.72 16.60 -4.01
N ASP A 110 -2.07 15.35 -4.31
CA ASP A 110 -3.35 14.77 -3.93
C ASP A 110 -3.48 14.65 -2.39
N LEU A 111 -2.40 14.24 -1.71
CA LEU A 111 -2.35 14.19 -0.25
C LEU A 111 -2.54 15.57 0.39
N GLN A 112 -1.89 16.60 -0.14
CA GLN A 112 -2.03 17.98 0.35
C GLN A 112 -3.43 18.54 0.12
N GLN A 113 -4.03 18.26 -1.04
CA GLN A 113 -5.40 18.66 -1.34
C GLN A 113 -6.38 17.95 -0.40
N CYS A 114 -6.24 16.64 -0.26
CA CYS A 114 -7.06 15.83 0.64
C CYS A 114 -6.94 16.26 2.10
N ALA A 115 -5.76 16.70 2.55
CA ALA A 115 -5.55 17.21 3.90
C ALA A 115 -6.32 18.52 4.18
N LYS A 116 -6.50 19.37 3.16
CA LYS A 116 -7.28 20.62 3.25
C LYS A 116 -8.79 20.37 3.20
N GLU A 117 -9.21 19.34 2.48
CA GLU A 117 -10.61 18.95 2.33
C GLU A 117 -11.09 18.18 3.58
N VAL A 118 -11.65 18.91 4.53
CA VAL A 118 -12.44 18.33 5.63
C VAL A 118 -13.91 18.54 5.30
N VAL A 119 -14.68 17.47 5.15
CA VAL A 119 -16.13 17.58 5.13
C VAL A 119 -16.56 18.03 6.54
N LYS A 120 -16.94 19.31 6.67
CA LYS A 120 -17.52 19.82 7.91
C LYS A 120 -18.83 19.07 8.14
N LYS A 121 -18.99 18.53 9.36
CA LYS A 121 -20.25 17.98 9.87
C LYS A 121 -21.38 19.00 9.74
#